data_AF-A0AAV3NX39-F1
#
_entry.id   AF-A0AAV3NX39-F1
#
_cell.length_a   1.000
_cell.length_b   1.000
_cell.length_c   1.000
_cell.angle_alpha   90.00
_cell.angle_beta   90.00
_cell.angle_gamma   90.00
#
_symmetry.space_group_name_H-M   'P 1'
#
loop_
_entity.id
_entity.type
_entity.pdbx_description
1 polymer ?
#
loop_
_entity_poly.entity_id
_entity_poly.type
_entity_poly.pdbx_seq_one_letter_code
_entity_poly.pdbx_strand_id
1 'polypeptide(L)' 'MEGNQEGSSISLLTQNNDEGVIVVKEKANWTNDEAELSLGNNKALNAILCAVDAEVFKLISSCTVAKEG' A
#
# COMPACT_ATOMS: atom_id res chain seq x y z
N MET A 1 10.98 2.94 -25.62
CA MET A 1 11.31 3.58 -24.33
C MET A 1 10.29 3.05 -23.34
N GLU A 2 10.54 1.88 -22.77
CA GLU A 2 9.68 1.32 -21.73
C GLU A 2 9.98 2.12 -20.46
N GLY A 3 9.02 2.97 -20.09
CA GLY A 3 9.07 3.75 -18.87
C GLY A 3 8.93 2.80 -17.69
N ASN A 4 10.07 2.36 -17.17
CA ASN A 4 10.18 1.63 -15.92
C ASN A 4 9.73 2.57 -14.79
N GLN A 5 8.45 2.54 -14.41
CA GLN A 5 7.97 3.23 -13.22
C GLN A 5 8.14 2.30 -12.02
N GLU A 6 9.39 1.93 -11.76
CA GLU A 6 9.82 1.48 -10.45
C GLU A 6 9.80 2.69 -9.51
N GLY A 7 9.08 2.60 -8.40
CA GLY A 7 9.23 3.56 -7.31
C GLY A 7 8.02 4.43 -6.98
N SER A 8 6.81 3.87 -6.89
CA SER A 8 5.82 4.45 -5.98
C SER A 8 5.13 3.32 -5.24
N SER A 9 5.30 3.30 -3.92
CA SER A 9 4.75 2.31 -3.00
C SER A 9 3.25 2.14 -3.24
N ILE A 10 2.88 1.11 -4.00
CA ILE A 10 1.51 0.72 -4.24
C ILE A 10 1.02 0.10 -2.93
N SER A 11 0.02 0.69 -2.28
CA SER A 11 -0.75 -0.01 -1.26
C SER A 11 -1.33 -1.27 -1.91
N LEU A 12 -0.75 -2.42 -1.57
CA LEU A 12 -1.05 -3.71 -2.19
C LEU A 12 -2.48 -4.09 -1.81
N LEU A 13 -3.36 -4.18 -2.81
CA LEU A 13 -4.63 -4.89 -2.63
C LEU A 13 -4.32 -6.37 -2.47
N THR A 14 -4.93 -6.99 -1.49
CA THR A 14 -4.73 -8.42 -1.21
C THR A 14 -6.03 -9.19 -1.43
N GLN A 15 -5.89 -10.46 -1.75
CA GLN A 15 -6.99 -11.40 -1.91
C GLN A 15 -6.58 -12.74 -1.30
N ASN A 16 -7.54 -13.55 -0.88
CA ASN A 16 -7.23 -14.93 -0.50
C ASN A 16 -7.07 -15.75 -1.78
N ASN A 17 -6.03 -16.58 -1.84
CA ASN A 17 -5.94 -17.63 -2.84
C ASN A 17 -6.85 -18.82 -2.48
N ASP A 18 -6.89 -19.84 -3.33
CA ASP A 18 -7.71 -21.04 -3.13
C ASP A 18 -7.34 -21.83 -1.85
N GLU A 19 -6.16 -21.59 -1.30
CA GLU A 19 -5.67 -22.18 -0.05
C GLU A 19 -5.99 -21.31 1.19
N GLY A 20 -6.70 -20.19 1.01
CA GLY A 20 -7.04 -19.26 2.09
C GLY A 20 -5.87 -18.37 2.54
N VAL A 21 -4.79 -18.31 1.77
CA VAL A 21 -3.61 -17.46 2.03
C VAL A 21 -3.80 -16.09 1.40
N ILE A 22 -3.51 -15.04 2.17
CA ILE A 22 -3.54 -13.65 1.68
C ILE A 22 -2.37 -13.43 0.72
N VAL A 23 -2.69 -13.19 -0.55
CA VAL A 23 -1.74 -12.89 -1.62
C VAL A 23 -2.03 -11.52 -2.22
N VAL A 24 -1.03 -10.91 -2.85
CA VAL A 24 -1.23 -9.66 -3.59
C VAL A 24 -2.10 -9.90 -4.80
N LYS A 25 -3.15 -9.09 -4.96
CA LYS A 25 -4.01 -9.09 -6.14
C LYS A 25 -3.29 -8.42 -7.31
N GLU A 26 -3.22 -9.11 -8.44
CA GLU A 26 -2.63 -8.56 -9.67
C GLU A 26 -3.38 -7.31 -10.13
N LYS A 27 -2.63 -6.27 -10.53
CA LYS A 27 -3.18 -4.97 -10.92
C LYS A 27 -4.17 -5.04 -12.09
N ALA A 28 -3.97 -6.00 -13.00
CA ALA A 28 -4.88 -6.22 -14.13
C ALA A 28 -6.28 -6.67 -13.70
N ASN A 29 -6.41 -7.25 -12.49
CA ASN A 29 -7.66 -7.78 -11.95
C ASN A 29 -8.35 -6.80 -10.98
N TRP A 30 -7.87 -5.56 -10.89
CA TRP A 30 -8.45 -4.56 -10.00
C TRP A 30 -9.74 -3.98 -10.60
N THR A 31 -10.75 -3.81 -9.76
CA THR A 31 -11.93 -3.02 -10.13
C THR A 31 -11.62 -1.52 -10.09
N ASN A 32 -12.46 -0.70 -10.72
CA ASN A 32 -12.31 0.75 -10.66
C ASN A 32 -12.36 1.27 -9.22
N ASP A 33 -13.26 0.74 -8.39
CA ASP A 33 -13.41 1.12 -7.00
C ASP A 33 -12.15 0.76 -6.18
N GLU A 34 -11.60 -0.43 -6.40
CA GLU A 34 -10.35 -0.88 -5.78
C GLU A 34 -9.16 0.02 -6.18
N ALA A 35 -9.08 0.42 -7.44
CA ALA A 35 -8.05 1.32 -7.93
C ALA A 35 -8.17 2.72 -7.32
N GLU A 36 -9.40 3.23 -7.18
CA GLU A 36 -9.67 4.52 -6.54
C GLU A 36 -9.32 4.50 -5.05
N LEU A 37 -9.67 3.43 -4.33
CA LEU A 37 -9.30 3.23 -2.93
C LEU A 37 -7.79 3.15 -2.75
N SER A 38 -7.08 2.40 -3.61
CA SER A 38 -5.61 2.33 -3.56
C SER A 38 -4.97 3.70 -3.82
N LEU A 39 -5.51 4.48 -4.75
CA LEU A 39 -5.07 5.85 -5.01
C LEU A 39 -5.33 6.78 -3.79
N GLY A 40 -6.48 6.67 -3.15
CA GLY A 40 -6.81 7.39 -1.93
C GLY A 40 -5.84 7.07 -0.77
N ASN A 41 -5.57 5.78 -0.57
CA ASN A 41 -4.61 5.31 0.44
C ASN A 41 -3.20 5.83 0.17
N ASN A 42 -2.75 5.82 -1.09
CA ASN A 42 -1.44 6.35 -1.47
C ASN A 42 -1.34 7.86 -1.18
N LYS A 43 -2.39 8.63 -1.50
CA LYS A 43 -2.45 10.06 -1.16
C LYS A 43 -2.41 10.31 0.34
N ALA A 44 -3.13 9.53 1.13
CA ALA A 44 -3.14 9.65 2.58
C ALA A 44 -1.75 9.32 3.18
N LEU A 45 -1.11 8.25 2.72
CA LEU A 45 0.26 7.91 3.13
C LEU A 45 1.26 9.00 2.74
N ASN A 46 1.16 9.55 1.53
CA ASN A 46 2.00 10.65 1.09
C ASN A 46 1.79 11.90 1.97
N ALA A 47 0.54 12.23 2.30
CA ALA A 47 0.24 13.35 3.19
C ALA A 47 0.82 13.15 4.61
N ILE A 48 0.71 11.93 5.16
CA ILE A 48 1.35 11.57 6.43
C ILE A 48 2.86 11.74 6.32
N LEU A 49 3.49 11.19 5.29
CA LEU A 49 4.93 11.27 5.04
C LEU A 49 5.44 12.71 4.90
N CYS A 50 4.68 13.58 4.22
CA CYS A 50 5.03 14.99 4.11
C CYS A 50 4.82 15.77 5.42
N ALA A 51 3.95 15.30 6.31
CA ALA A 51 3.63 15.95 7.58
C ALA A 51 4.51 15.49 8.76
N VAL A 52 5.10 14.29 8.68
CA VAL A 52 5.94 13.73 9.75
C VAL A 52 7.42 13.90 9.44
N ASP A 53 8.23 14.19 10.46
CA ASP A 53 9.69 14.08 10.35
C ASP A 53 10.08 12.61 10.05
N ALA A 54 11.18 12.40 9.33
CA ALA A 54 11.65 11.08 8.94
C ALA A 54 11.88 10.14 10.16
N GLU A 55 12.20 10.69 11.33
CA GLU A 55 12.31 9.91 12.57
C GLU A 55 10.95 9.43 13.10
N VAL A 56 9.91 10.25 12.96
CA VAL A 56 8.53 9.91 13.37
C VAL A 56 7.94 8.87 12.42
N PHE A 57 8.24 8.97 11.12
CA PHE A 57 7.86 7.93 10.15
C PHE A 57 8.47 6.57 10.50
N LYS A 58 9.76 6.53 10.88
CA LYS A 58 10.41 5.29 11.30
C LYS A 58 9.70 4.66 12.50
N LEU A 59 9.33 5.45 13.50
CA LEU A 59 8.62 4.98 14.70
C LEU A 59 7.24 4.40 14.38
N ILE A 60 6.51 5.01 13.44
CA ILE A 60 5.22 4.49 12.96
C ILE A 60 5.42 3.18 12.18
N SER A 61 6.42 3.12 11.30
CA SER A 61 6.70 1.94 10.47
C SER A 61 7.22 0.73 11.27
N SER A 62 7.89 0.98 12.40
CA SER A 62 8.40 -0.06 13.30
C SER A 62 7.38 -0.53 14.34
N CYS A 63 6.20 0.11 14.41
CA CYS A 63 5.17 -0.25 15.35
C CYS A 63 4.56 -1.62 14.97
N THR A 64 4.93 -2.67 15.71
CA THR A 64 4.44 -4.03 15.52
C THR A 64 3.06 -4.25 16.12
N VAL A 65 2.66 -3.43 17.10
CA VAL A 65 1.33 -3.51 17.75
C VAL A 65 0.20 -3.30 16.73
N ALA A 66 0.43 -2.53 15.68
CA ALA A 66 -0.54 -2.34 14.59
C ALA A 66 -0.59 -3.51 13.58
N LYS A 67 0.37 -4.45 13.63
CA LYS A 67 0.43 -5.63 12.73
C LYS A 67 -0.28 -6.85 13.30
N GLU A 68 -0.64 -6.86 14.58
CA GLU A 68 -1.25 -8.00 15.28
C GLU A 68 -2.79 -7.93 15.31
N GLY A 69 -3.40 -7.06 14.50
CA GLY A 69 -4.86 -6.89 14.40
C GLY A 69 -5.47 -7.46 13.14
#